data_AF-A0A3M1N6M7-F1
#
_entry.id   AF-A0A3M1N6M7-F1
#
_cell.length_a   1.000
_cell.length_b   1.000
_cell.length_c   1.000
_cell.angle_alpha   90.00
_cell.angle_beta   90.00
_cell.angle_gamma   90.00
#
_symmetry.space_group_name_H-M   'P 1'
#
loop_
_entity.id
_entity.type
_entity.pdbx_description
1 polymer ?
#
loop_
_entity_poly.entity_id
_entity_poly.type
_entity_poly.pdbx_seq_one_letter_code
_entity_poly.pdbx_strand_id
1 'polypeptide(L)'
;MNLTRAFSFVFDDPDWWKIILVIGLLQFIPIIGQIALIGCLLQTARAVAQGNSQPLPRLNQLGTVLSEGIYGLLIAIVYYLPILAIVCILSCILVAIIVASGNNDPQPGIFFGLLLCLNLILIPLILITQLLLIIGNSRYVQTGSVEAALQVGEVFTLLRRNPAEWLILWLLSI
;
A
#
# COMPACT_ATOMS: atom_id res chain seq x y z
N MET A 1 1.31 15.30 -17.02
CA MET A 1 2.59 15.06 -16.33
C MET A 1 3.59 14.56 -17.37
N ASN A 2 4.83 15.08 -17.40
CA ASN A 2 5.88 14.51 -18.24
C ASN A 2 6.46 13.29 -17.52
N LEU A 3 6.18 12.08 -18.04
CA LEU A 3 6.60 10.81 -17.43
C LEU A 3 8.11 10.77 -17.19
N THR A 4 8.91 11.28 -18.13
CA THR A 4 10.37 11.37 -18.03
C THR A 4 10.84 12.12 -16.78
N ARG A 5 10.16 13.22 -16.45
CA ARG A 5 10.49 14.02 -15.26
C ARG A 5 10.13 13.27 -13.97
N ALA A 6 9.09 12.44 -14.00
CA ALA A 6 8.70 11.60 -12.86
C ALA A 6 9.67 10.43 -12.60
N PHE A 7 10.57 10.09 -13.53
CA PHE A 7 11.64 9.10 -13.28
C PHE A 7 12.99 9.74 -13.02
N SER A 8 13.28 10.92 -13.61
CA SER A 8 14.55 11.61 -13.39
C SER A 8 14.60 12.43 -12.09
N PHE A 9 13.45 12.84 -11.53
CA PHE A 9 13.42 13.78 -10.40
C PHE A 9 14.16 13.29 -9.15
N VAL A 10 14.18 11.97 -8.91
CA VAL A 10 14.88 11.40 -7.75
C VAL A 10 16.37 11.64 -7.89
N PHE A 11 16.91 11.57 -9.10
CA PHE A 11 18.33 11.76 -9.39
C PHE A 11 18.75 13.23 -9.46
N ASP A 12 17.80 14.16 -9.52
CA ASP A 12 18.06 15.61 -9.52
C ASP A 12 18.53 16.11 -8.13
N ASP A 13 18.30 15.35 -7.05
CA ASP A 13 18.74 15.70 -5.70
C ASP A 13 20.16 15.20 -5.43
N PRO A 14 21.16 16.04 -5.11
CA PRO A 14 22.54 15.61 -4.90
C PRO A 14 22.73 14.54 -3.81
N ASP A 15 21.80 14.46 -2.85
CA ASP A 15 21.85 13.54 -1.72
C ASP A 15 20.91 12.32 -1.87
N TRP A 16 20.36 12.09 -3.07
CA TRP A 16 19.40 11.01 -3.35
C TRP A 16 19.88 9.63 -2.88
N TRP A 17 21.16 9.33 -3.12
CA TRP A 17 21.76 8.04 -2.79
C TRP A 17 21.81 7.80 -1.28
N LYS A 18 21.97 8.86 -0.47
CA LYS A 18 22.02 8.74 0.99
C LYS A 18 20.67 8.33 1.55
N ILE A 19 19.59 8.90 1.02
CA ILE A 19 18.22 8.57 1.42
C ILE A 19 17.87 7.15 1.01
N ILE A 20 18.18 6.75 -0.22
CA ILE A 20 17.97 5.38 -0.68
C ILE A 20 18.76 4.39 0.18
N LEU A 21 20.01 4.71 0.53
CA LEU A 21 20.84 3.86 1.37
C LEU A 21 20.28 3.74 2.80
N VAL A 22 19.82 4.84 3.40
CA VAL A 22 19.25 4.82 4.76
C VAL A 22 17.89 4.11 4.80
N ILE A 23 16.99 4.41 3.87
CA ILE A 23 15.69 3.73 3.76
C ILE A 23 15.90 2.25 3.41
N GLY A 24 16.83 1.93 2.50
CA GLY A 24 17.20 0.56 2.16
C GLY A 24 17.81 -0.20 3.33
N LEU A 25 18.59 0.46 4.20
CA LEU A 25 19.11 -0.17 5.42
C LEU A 25 17.99 -0.38 6.45
N LEU A 26 17.05 0.56 6.55
CA LEU A 26 15.88 0.43 7.43
C LEU A 26 14.97 -0.74 7.01
N GLN A 27 14.94 -1.13 5.73
CA GLN A 27 14.18 -2.29 5.24
C GLN A 27 14.62 -3.63 5.87
N PHE A 28 15.84 -3.73 6.41
CA PHE A 28 16.24 -4.90 7.22
C PHE A 28 15.45 -5.01 8.54
N ILE A 29 14.82 -3.92 8.98
CA ILE A 29 13.90 -3.92 10.11
C ILE A 29 12.47 -4.00 9.53
N PRO A 30 11.79 -5.15 9.64
CA PRO A 30 10.56 -5.42 8.87
C PRO A 30 9.43 -4.43 9.13
N ILE A 31 9.27 -3.96 10.38
CA ILE A 31 8.20 -3.03 10.75
C ILE A 31 8.64 -1.59 10.50
N ILE A 32 9.78 -1.20 11.07
CA ILE A 32 10.26 0.20 11.03
C ILE A 32 10.64 0.60 9.61
N GLY A 33 11.25 -0.30 8.84
CA GLY A 33 11.61 -0.08 7.44
C GLY A 33 10.41 0.22 6.56
N GLN A 34 9.32 -0.51 6.77
CA GLN A 34 8.09 -0.30 5.99
C GLN A 34 7.42 1.02 6.34
N ILE A 35 7.38 1.38 7.61
CA ILE A 35 6.88 2.68 8.06
C ILE A 35 7.72 3.81 7.46
N ALA A 36 9.05 3.71 7.53
CA ALA A 36 9.95 4.71 6.98
C ALA A 36 9.79 4.87 5.46
N LEU A 37 9.61 3.77 4.73
CA LEU A 37 9.38 3.78 3.29
C LEU A 37 8.04 4.45 2.93
N ILE A 38 6.95 4.09 3.61
CA ILE A 38 5.64 4.71 3.40
C ILE A 38 5.70 6.21 3.67
N GLY A 39 6.32 6.62 4.78
CA GLY A 39 6.49 8.02 5.12
C GLY A 39 7.30 8.79 4.08
N CYS A 40 8.37 8.18 3.56
CA CYS A 40 9.20 8.79 2.52
C CYS A 40 8.40 9.00 1.23
N LEU A 41 7.58 8.01 0.84
CA LEU A 41 6.70 8.11 -0.32
C LEU A 41 5.62 9.19 -0.15
N LEU A 42 5.01 9.30 1.02
CA LEU A 42 3.99 10.31 1.29
C LEU A 42 4.57 11.73 1.30
N GLN A 43 5.74 11.91 1.91
CA GLN A 43 6.39 13.20 1.97
C GLN A 43 6.92 13.65 0.61
N THR A 44 7.51 12.73 -0.17
CA THR A 44 7.90 13.01 -1.56
C THR A 44 6.70 13.34 -2.44
N ALA A 45 5.61 12.57 -2.36
CA ALA A 45 4.39 12.85 -3.09
C ALA A 45 3.81 14.24 -2.76
N ARG A 46 3.83 14.62 -1.47
CA ARG A 46 3.40 15.96 -1.02
C ARG A 46 4.30 17.06 -1.57
N ALA A 47 5.61 16.90 -1.49
CA ALA A 47 6.55 17.89 -1.99
C ALA A 47 6.47 18.05 -3.52
N VAL A 48 6.28 16.96 -4.26
CA VAL A 48 6.03 16.98 -5.71
C VAL A 48 4.71 17.68 -6.03
N ALA A 49 3.64 17.40 -5.30
CA ALA A 49 2.34 18.06 -5.49
C ALA A 49 2.41 19.58 -5.22
N GLN A 50 3.29 20.00 -4.31
CA GLN A 50 3.54 21.41 -3.99
C GLN A 50 4.54 22.09 -4.94
N GLY A 51 5.10 21.35 -5.91
CA GLY A 51 6.07 21.89 -6.88
C GLY A 51 7.45 22.21 -6.28
N ASN A 52 7.81 21.57 -5.16
CA ASN A 52 9.11 21.77 -4.53
C ASN A 52 10.23 21.23 -5.44
N SER A 53 11.33 21.99 -5.56
CA SER A 53 12.50 21.60 -6.36
C SER A 53 13.34 20.50 -5.72
N GLN A 54 13.23 20.30 -4.40
CA GLN A 54 13.87 19.22 -3.65
C GLN A 54 12.80 18.38 -2.93
N PRO A 55 12.21 17.38 -3.60
CA PRO A 55 11.09 16.63 -3.04
C PRO A 55 11.50 15.55 -2.04
N LEU A 56 12.78 15.18 -2.00
CA LEU A 56 13.28 14.12 -1.14
C LEU A 56 13.45 14.58 0.33
N PRO A 57 13.04 13.75 1.31
CA PRO A 57 13.10 14.12 2.70
C PRO A 57 14.55 14.09 3.21
N ARG A 58 14.96 15.14 3.91
CA ARG A 58 16.32 15.19 4.45
C ARG A 58 16.51 14.17 5.58
N LEU A 59 17.73 13.64 5.72
CA LEU A 59 18.06 12.66 6.77
C LEU A 59 17.82 13.17 8.20
N ASN A 60 17.85 14.49 8.42
CA ASN A 60 17.51 15.09 9.71
C ASN A 60 15.99 15.10 10.01
N GLN A 61 15.15 14.83 9.01
CA GLN A 61 13.69 14.79 9.11
C GLN A 61 13.14 13.36 9.19
N LEU A 62 13.99 12.35 9.43
CA LEU A 62 13.56 10.95 9.55
C LEU A 62 12.50 10.73 10.64
N GLY A 63 12.50 11.54 11.71
CA GLY A 63 11.43 11.51 12.71
C GLY A 63 10.06 11.89 12.13
N THR A 64 10.02 12.91 11.29
CA THR A 64 8.80 13.32 10.57
C THR A 64 8.40 12.27 9.55
N VAL A 65 9.36 11.73 8.79
CA VAL A 65 9.13 10.60 7.87
C VAL A 65 8.48 9.43 8.61
N LEU A 66 9.00 9.04 9.77
CA LEU A 66 8.43 7.95 10.56
C LEU A 66 7.00 8.27 11.00
N SER A 67 6.75 9.50 11.46
CA SER A 67 5.42 9.93 11.89
C SER A 67 4.39 9.92 10.75
N GLU A 68 4.77 10.39 9.55
CA GLU A 68 3.94 10.29 8.36
C GLU A 68 3.72 8.84 7.93
N GLY A 69 4.75 8.01 8.08
CA GLY A 69 4.68 6.58 7.85
C GLY A 69 3.66 5.88 8.75
N ILE A 70 3.54 6.29 10.01
CA ILE A 70 2.54 5.74 10.94
C ILE A 70 1.12 6.08 10.45
N TYR A 71 0.89 7.30 9.99
CA TYR A 71 -0.42 7.66 9.42
C TYR A 71 -0.73 6.88 8.14
N GLY A 72 0.27 6.72 7.25
CA GLY A 72 0.13 5.87 6.07
C GLY A 72 -0.13 4.40 6.41
N LEU A 73 0.51 3.88 7.47
CA LEU A 73 0.27 2.53 7.99
C LEU A 73 -1.17 2.39 8.51
N LEU A 74 -1.69 3.38 9.24
CA LEU A 74 -3.07 3.36 9.73
C LEU A 74 -4.08 3.33 8.57
N ILE A 75 -3.85 4.12 7.52
CA ILE A 75 -4.65 4.08 6.30
C ILE A 75 -4.57 2.66 5.70
N ALA A 76 -3.37 2.12 5.53
CA ALA A 76 -3.17 0.77 5.00
C ALA A 76 -3.95 -0.27 5.81
N ILE A 77 -3.84 -0.28 7.14
CA ILE A 77 -4.54 -1.22 8.01
C ILE A 77 -6.05 -1.18 7.78
N VAL A 78 -6.65 0.01 7.69
CA VAL A 78 -8.10 0.14 7.48
C VAL A 78 -8.52 -0.43 6.11
N TYR A 79 -7.74 -0.14 5.06
CA TYR A 79 -8.03 -0.65 3.72
C TYR A 79 -7.76 -2.16 3.57
N TYR A 80 -6.81 -2.72 4.32
CA TYR A 80 -6.52 -4.16 4.33
C TYR A 80 -7.44 -4.97 5.24
N LEU A 81 -8.21 -4.33 6.12
CA LEU A 81 -9.11 -4.97 7.08
C LEU A 81 -10.11 -5.96 6.42
N PRO A 82 -10.74 -5.65 5.26
CA PRO A 82 -11.63 -6.59 4.56
C PRO A 82 -10.90 -7.84 4.07
N ILE A 83 -9.68 -7.68 3.55
CA ILE A 83 -8.84 -8.80 3.10
C ILE A 83 -8.49 -9.68 4.30
N LEU A 84 -8.06 -9.07 5.40
CA LEU A 84 -7.68 -9.79 6.61
C LEU A 84 -8.87 -10.57 7.19
N ALA A 85 -10.06 -9.98 7.22
CA ALA A 85 -11.28 -10.64 7.66
C ALA A 85 -11.61 -11.87 6.80
N ILE A 86 -11.53 -11.75 5.46
CA ILE A 86 -11.80 -12.85 4.53
C ILE A 86 -10.77 -13.98 4.70
N VAL A 87 -9.49 -13.64 4.81
CA VAL A 87 -8.40 -14.62 5.04
C VAL A 87 -8.56 -15.33 6.38
N CYS A 88 -8.94 -14.62 7.44
CA CYS A 88 -9.21 -15.21 8.74
C CYS A 88 -10.41 -16.17 8.69
N ILE A 89 -11.53 -15.77 8.10
CA ILE A 89 -12.72 -16.62 8.00
C ILE A 89 -12.42 -17.90 7.21
N LEU A 90 -11.76 -17.76 6.06
CA LEU A 90 -11.47 -18.90 5.18
C LEU A 90 -10.40 -19.84 5.78
N SER A 91 -9.41 -19.30 6.49
CA SER A 91 -8.45 -20.14 7.21
C SER A 91 -9.10 -20.91 8.36
N CYS A 92 -10.02 -20.30 9.11
CA CYS A 92 -10.83 -21.01 10.10
C CYS A 92 -11.66 -22.14 9.48
N ILE A 93 -12.30 -21.91 8.33
CA ILE A 93 -13.06 -22.94 7.60
C ILE A 93 -12.15 -24.09 7.17
N LEU A 94 -10.97 -23.80 6.62
CA LEU A 94 -10.00 -24.81 6.24
C LEU A 94 -9.59 -25.69 7.43
N VAL A 95 -9.25 -25.07 8.56
CA VAL A 95 -8.87 -25.79 9.78
C VAL A 95 -10.04 -26.65 10.28
N ALA A 96 -11.26 -26.14 10.26
CA ALA A 96 -12.45 -26.89 10.67
C ALA A 96 -12.69 -28.13 9.79
N ILE A 97 -12.49 -28.02 8.46
CA ILE A 97 -12.64 -29.14 7.52
C ILE A 97 -11.58 -30.22 7.80
N ILE A 98 -10.32 -29.82 8.02
CA ILE A 98 -9.23 -30.76 8.32
C ILE A 98 -9.54 -31.53 9.60
N VAL A 99 -9.92 -30.82 10.68
CA VAL A 99 -10.23 -31.43 11.98
C VAL A 99 -11.45 -32.34 11.89
N ALA A 100 -12.50 -31.95 11.17
CA ALA A 100 -13.73 -32.75 11.03
C ALA A 100 -13.54 -34.01 10.17
N SER A 101 -12.58 -34.01 9.25
CA SER A 101 -12.36 -35.14 8.34
C SER A 101 -11.74 -36.37 9.00
N GLY A 102 -11.19 -36.26 10.22
CA GLY A 102 -10.54 -37.36 10.95
C GLY A 102 -9.31 -37.96 10.24
N ASN A 103 -8.99 -37.49 9.04
CA ASN A 103 -7.85 -37.90 8.26
C ASN A 103 -6.65 -37.03 8.66
N ASN A 104 -5.59 -37.70 9.11
CA ASN A 104 -4.29 -37.05 9.32
C ASN A 104 -3.58 -36.75 8.00
N ASP A 105 -4.06 -37.35 6.89
CA ASP A 105 -3.54 -37.08 5.56
C ASP A 105 -4.38 -35.99 4.88
N PRO A 106 -3.80 -34.80 4.62
CA PRO A 106 -4.50 -33.76 3.89
C PRO A 106 -4.81 -34.27 2.49
N GLN A 107 -6.10 -34.47 2.17
CA GLN A 107 -6.51 -34.81 0.81
C GLN A 107 -6.12 -33.66 -0.11
N PRO A 108 -5.12 -33.86 -1.00
CA PRO A 108 -4.54 -32.77 -1.76
C PRO A 108 -5.60 -32.10 -2.66
N GLY A 109 -6.60 -32.84 -3.13
CA GLY A 109 -7.69 -32.29 -3.95
C GLY A 109 -8.54 -31.22 -3.25
N ILE A 110 -8.86 -31.39 -1.96
CA ILE A 110 -9.65 -30.41 -1.19
C ILE A 110 -8.82 -29.18 -0.88
N PHE A 111 -7.57 -29.39 -0.47
CA PHE A 111 -6.63 -28.31 -0.17
C PHE A 111 -6.35 -27.45 -1.40
N PHE A 112 -6.04 -28.06 -2.55
CA PHE A 112 -5.82 -27.35 -3.80
C PHE A 112 -7.08 -26.66 -4.30
N GLY A 113 -8.25 -27.29 -4.21
CA GLY A 113 -9.53 -26.67 -4.60
C GLY A 113 -9.82 -25.41 -3.79
N LEU A 114 -9.66 -25.46 -2.47
CA LEU A 114 -9.89 -24.31 -1.60
C LEU A 114 -8.87 -23.19 -1.85
N LEU A 115 -7.59 -23.52 -2.02
CA LEU A 115 -6.56 -22.54 -2.36
C LEU A 115 -6.85 -21.85 -3.69
N LEU A 116 -7.35 -22.58 -4.69
CA LEU A 116 -7.70 -22.02 -6.00
C LEU A 116 -8.89 -21.06 -5.90
N CYS A 117 -9.95 -21.45 -5.18
CA CYS A 117 -11.08 -20.57 -4.89
C CYS A 117 -10.67 -19.32 -4.08
N LEU A 118 -9.78 -19.49 -3.10
CA LEU A 118 -9.25 -18.39 -2.30
C LEU A 118 -8.50 -17.39 -3.17
N ASN A 119 -7.60 -17.85 -4.04
CA ASN A 119 -6.85 -16.98 -4.94
C ASN A 119 -7.77 -16.27 -5.93
N LEU A 120 -8.80 -16.95 -6.45
CA LEU A 120 -9.77 -16.36 -7.38
C LEU A 120 -10.50 -15.14 -6.79
N ILE A 121 -10.77 -15.15 -5.47
CA ILE A 121 -11.43 -14.05 -4.76
C ILE A 121 -10.41 -13.02 -4.27
N LEU A 122 -9.25 -13.46 -3.77
CA LEU A 122 -8.25 -12.55 -3.19
C LEU A 122 -7.55 -11.69 -4.24
N ILE A 123 -7.21 -12.25 -5.41
CA ILE A 123 -6.53 -11.50 -6.47
C ILE A 123 -7.30 -10.21 -6.84
N PRO A 124 -8.59 -10.25 -7.25
CA PRO A 124 -9.31 -9.04 -7.59
C PRO A 124 -9.45 -8.10 -6.39
N LEU A 125 -9.62 -8.63 -5.18
CA LEU A 125 -9.74 -7.82 -3.97
C LEU A 125 -8.45 -7.05 -3.66
N ILE A 126 -7.27 -7.68 -3.83
CA ILE A 126 -5.96 -7.04 -3.66
C ILE A 126 -5.76 -5.93 -4.70
N LEU A 127 -6.12 -6.19 -5.96
CA LEU A 127 -6.03 -5.20 -7.04
C LEU A 127 -6.89 -3.96 -6.74
N ILE A 128 -8.14 -4.17 -6.32
CA ILE A 128 -9.05 -3.09 -5.93
C ILE A 128 -8.46 -2.33 -4.73
N THR A 129 -7.98 -3.04 -3.71
CA THR A 129 -7.44 -2.42 -2.49
C THR A 129 -6.19 -1.58 -2.78
N GLN A 130 -5.31 -2.00 -3.70
CA GLN A 130 -4.18 -1.17 -4.13
C GLN A 130 -4.64 0.13 -4.79
N LEU A 131 -5.64 0.08 -5.68
CA LEU A 131 -6.24 1.27 -6.28
C LEU A 131 -6.78 2.22 -5.22
N LEU A 132 -7.54 1.66 -4.28
CA LEU A 132 -8.13 2.41 -3.17
C LEU A 132 -7.06 3.07 -2.29
N LEU A 133 -5.94 2.39 -2.05
CA LEU A 133 -4.82 2.92 -1.29
C LEU A 133 -4.14 4.08 -2.00
N ILE A 134 -3.94 4.01 -3.32
CA ILE A 134 -3.36 5.12 -4.09
C ILE A 134 -4.26 6.36 -3.98
N ILE A 135 -5.57 6.19 -4.13
CA ILE A 135 -6.54 7.29 -4.03
C ILE A 135 -6.58 7.83 -2.59
N GLY A 136 -6.65 6.95 -1.58
CA GLY A 136 -6.64 7.34 -0.17
C GLY A 136 -5.39 8.12 0.22
N ASN A 137 -4.22 7.65 -0.19
CA ASN A 137 -2.94 8.33 0.02
C ASN A 137 -2.88 9.68 -0.73
N SER A 138 -3.43 9.76 -1.93
CA SER A 138 -3.49 11.04 -2.67
C SER A 138 -4.35 12.09 -1.92
N ARG A 139 -5.45 11.67 -1.31
CA ARG A 139 -6.30 12.54 -0.47
C ARG A 139 -5.62 12.92 0.84
N TYR A 140 -4.90 12.00 1.46
CA TYR A 140 -4.08 12.29 2.64
C TYR A 140 -3.01 13.35 2.34
N VAL A 141 -2.34 13.21 1.19
CA VAL A 141 -1.32 14.15 0.74
C VAL A 141 -1.90 15.55 0.51
N GLN A 142 -3.10 15.64 -0.07
CA GLN A 142 -3.77 16.92 -0.36
C GLN A 142 -4.37 17.59 0.89
N THR A 143 -5.00 16.82 1.78
CA THR A 143 -5.76 17.35 2.92
C THR A 143 -4.96 17.37 4.22
N GLY A 144 -3.90 16.57 4.33
CA GLY A 144 -3.16 16.36 5.59
C GLY A 144 -3.94 15.61 6.67
N SER A 145 -5.15 15.12 6.37
CA SER A 145 -6.02 14.47 7.34
C SER A 145 -6.19 12.98 7.03
N VAL A 146 -6.03 12.14 8.05
CA VAL A 146 -6.27 10.69 7.93
C VAL A 146 -7.75 10.41 7.68
N GLU A 147 -8.64 11.21 8.27
CA GLU A 147 -10.09 11.07 8.09
C GLU A 147 -10.53 11.18 6.62
N ALA A 148 -9.99 12.17 5.88
CA ALA A 148 -10.29 12.30 4.45
C ALA A 148 -9.80 11.10 3.63
N ALA A 149 -8.72 10.45 4.06
CA ALA A 149 -8.23 9.23 3.43
C ALA A 149 -9.12 8.02 3.74
N LEU A 150 -9.79 8.00 4.89
CA LEU A 150 -10.67 6.89 5.33
C LEU A 150 -12.12 7.02 4.85
N GLN A 151 -12.49 8.09 4.16
CA GLN A 151 -13.81 8.25 3.56
C GLN A 151 -13.97 7.34 2.33
N VAL A 152 -14.15 6.04 2.59
CA VAL A 152 -14.19 4.97 1.57
C VAL A 152 -15.25 5.25 0.51
N GLY A 153 -16.42 5.79 0.89
CA GLY A 153 -17.49 6.14 -0.06
C GLY A 153 -17.10 7.21 -1.08
N GLU A 154 -16.32 8.21 -0.67
CA GLU A 154 -15.81 9.22 -1.59
C GLU A 154 -14.68 8.68 -2.46
N VAL A 155 -13.82 7.83 -1.90
CA VAL A 155 -12.74 7.14 -2.65
C VAL A 155 -13.31 6.27 -3.76
N PHE A 156 -14.37 5.49 -3.49
CA PHE A 156 -15.10 4.75 -4.52
C PHE A 156 -15.75 5.65 -5.56
N THR A 157 -16.26 6.81 -5.15
CA THR A 157 -16.86 7.79 -6.07
C THR A 157 -15.81 8.36 -7.02
N LEU A 158 -14.61 8.66 -6.53
CA LEU A 158 -13.48 9.12 -7.34
C LEU A 158 -12.98 8.05 -8.31
N LEU A 159 -12.90 6.79 -7.84
CA LEU A 159 -12.56 5.67 -8.71
C LEU A 159 -13.58 5.51 -9.85
N ARG A 160 -14.87 5.65 -9.55
CA ARG A 160 -15.95 5.51 -10.55
C ARG A 160 -16.01 6.67 -11.54
N ARG A 161 -15.59 7.87 -11.13
CA ARG A 161 -15.60 9.06 -12.00
C ARG A 161 -14.46 9.03 -13.03
N ASN A 162 -13.24 8.66 -12.63
CA ASN A 162 -12.06 8.68 -13.51
C ASN A 162 -11.31 7.33 -13.54
N PRO A 163 -11.93 6.23 -14.02
CA PRO A 163 -11.32 4.91 -13.94
C PRO A 163 -10.01 4.82 -14.73
N ALA A 164 -9.91 5.47 -15.89
CA ALA A 164 -8.74 5.38 -16.77
C ALA A 164 -7.48 6.03 -16.18
N GLU A 165 -7.61 7.18 -15.52
CA GLU A 165 -6.47 7.89 -14.90
C GLU A 165 -5.88 7.08 -13.74
N TRP A 166 -6.74 6.50 -12.90
CA TRP A 166 -6.30 5.65 -11.79
C TRP A 166 -5.69 4.33 -12.26
N LEU A 167 -6.16 3.78 -13.37
CA LEU A 167 -5.59 2.56 -13.97
C LEU A 167 -4.16 2.82 -14.47
N ILE A 168 -3.91 3.98 -15.10
CA ILE A 168 -2.55 4.38 -15.52
C ILE A 168 -1.64 4.57 -14.30
N LEU A 169 -2.11 5.26 -13.26
CA LEU A 169 -1.34 5.45 -12.02
C LEU A 169 -1.01 4.11 -11.35
N TRP A 170 -1.96 3.18 -11.36
CA TRP A 170 -1.75 1.85 -10.81
C TRP A 170 -0.73 1.04 -11.62
N LEU A 171 -0.80 1.07 -12.95
CA LEU A 171 0.19 0.44 -13.83
C LEU A 171 1.60 0.99 -13.63
N LEU A 172 1.74 2.26 -13.24
CA LEU A 172 3.03 2.88 -12.92
C LEU A 172 3.55 2.50 -11.52
N SER A 173 2.68 1.98 -10.65
CA SER A 173 3.02 1.62 -9.27
C SER A 173 3.37 0.13 -9.08
N ILE A 174 3.17 -0.69 -10.11
CA ILE A 174 3.43 -2.14 -10.12
C ILE A 174 4.82 -2.44 -10.69
#